data_AF-A0A8S3J4X3-F1
#
_entry.id   AF-A0A8S3J4X3-F1
#
_cell.length_a   1.000
_cell.length_b   1.000
_cell.length_c   1.000
_cell.angle_alpha   90.00
_cell.angle_beta   90.00
_cell.angle_gamma   90.00
#
_symmetry.space_group_name_H-M   'P 1'
#
loop_
_entity.id
_entity.type
_entity.pdbx_description
1 polymer ?
#
loop_
_entity_poly.entity_id
_entity_poly.type
_entity_poly.pdbx_seq_one_letter_code
_entity_poly.pdbx_strand_id
1 'polypeptide(L)'
;TSAPVTSESRGNEQSSRPQGTKDTEKKIKSARVSDSFVLNLYRGNFHPNELFPYPNVLNEEQKENIKMLIDPIWKFFEEKNDSVKNDINEKIPEETMNGLKEQGAFGIQVPVEYGGLGLNNTQAARLYEIVTSHDLAVSICLGAHQSIGFKGILLFGTEAQKQKYLPKVASGEYMAAFALTEPTTGSDAASIKTKAELSADGKYYVLNGSKIWISNGGFAEVFTVFAQV
;
A
#
# COMPACT_ATOMS: atom_id res chain seq x y z
N THR A 1 42.20 -40.09 55.80
CA THR A 1 42.04 -39.75 57.22
C THR A 1 40.56 -39.55 57.50
N SER A 2 40.02 -40.42 58.37
CA SER A 2 38.75 -40.35 59.11
C SER A 2 37.41 -40.18 58.36
N ALA A 3 36.70 -41.31 58.25
CA ALA A 3 35.27 -41.50 57.98
C ALA A 3 34.40 -41.10 59.21
N PRO A 4 33.12 -41.55 59.36
CA PRO A 4 31.91 -41.49 58.52
C PRO A 4 30.74 -40.83 59.30
N VAL A 5 29.57 -40.64 58.67
CA VAL A 5 28.30 -40.57 59.43
C VAL A 5 27.21 -41.34 58.69
N THR A 6 26.76 -42.43 59.33
CA THR A 6 25.46 -43.07 59.11
C THR A 6 24.65 -42.89 60.40
N SER A 7 23.40 -42.48 60.31
CA SER A 7 22.36 -42.83 61.29
C SER A 7 20.97 -42.60 60.69
N GLU A 8 20.11 -43.58 60.92
CA GLU A 8 18.85 -43.85 60.22
C GLU A 8 17.62 -43.11 60.80
N SER A 9 16.60 -43.05 59.93
CA SER A 9 15.21 -43.50 60.21
C SER A 9 14.08 -42.48 60.51
N ARG A 10 12.94 -42.81 59.88
CA ARG A 10 11.52 -42.48 60.17
C ARG A 10 11.08 -41.09 59.72
N GLY A 11 9.94 -40.89 59.05
CA GLY A 11 8.84 -41.75 58.66
C GLY A 11 7.77 -40.87 57.99
N ASN A 12 7.08 -41.46 57.03
CA ASN A 12 5.86 -41.07 56.31
C ASN A 12 5.05 -39.85 56.82
N GLU A 13 4.78 -38.87 55.94
CA GLU A 13 3.54 -38.08 56.01
C GLU A 13 3.16 -37.51 54.63
N GLN A 14 1.89 -37.69 54.27
CA GLN A 14 1.25 -37.28 53.02
C GLN A 14 1.25 -35.76 52.86
N SER A 15 1.62 -35.27 51.68
CA SER A 15 1.29 -33.92 51.24
C SER A 15 0.52 -33.99 49.92
N SER A 16 -0.76 -33.62 50.01
CA SER A 16 -1.74 -33.49 48.95
C SER A 16 -1.25 -32.56 47.84
N ARG A 17 -1.30 -33.02 46.58
CA ARG A 17 -1.16 -32.13 45.42
C ARG A 17 -2.36 -31.17 45.39
N PRO A 18 -2.16 -29.84 45.40
CA PRO A 18 -3.21 -28.91 45.06
C PRO A 18 -3.53 -29.05 43.57
N GLN A 19 -4.81 -29.25 43.25
CA GLN A 19 -5.36 -29.21 41.91
C GLN A 19 -5.07 -27.84 41.27
N GLY A 20 -4.06 -27.81 40.40
CA GLY A 20 -3.90 -26.77 39.39
C GLY A 20 -5.09 -26.84 38.45
N THR A 21 -5.84 -25.75 38.43
CA THR A 21 -7.19 -25.59 37.91
C THR A 21 -7.29 -25.82 36.39
N LYS A 22 -8.45 -26.36 35.98
CA LYS A 22 -8.96 -26.56 34.60
C LYS A 22 -9.02 -25.28 33.73
N ASP A 23 -8.38 -24.20 34.15
CA ASP A 23 -8.45 -22.87 33.53
C ASP A 23 -7.32 -22.58 32.54
N THR A 24 -6.23 -23.36 32.55
CA THR A 24 -5.15 -23.21 31.55
C THR A 24 -5.49 -23.86 30.21
N GLU A 25 -6.48 -24.76 30.15
CA GLU A 25 -6.95 -25.40 28.91
C GLU A 25 -8.01 -24.56 28.17
N LYS A 26 -8.60 -23.55 28.82
CA LYS A 26 -9.67 -22.70 28.25
C LYS A 26 -9.18 -21.28 27.95
N LYS A 27 -8.16 -21.13 27.10
CA LYS A 27 -7.96 -19.87 26.33
C LYS A 27 -6.95 -19.94 25.18
N ILE A 28 -6.75 -21.10 24.54
CA ILE A 28 -6.32 -21.08 23.14
C ILE A 28 -7.60 -20.79 22.34
N LYS A 29 -7.96 -19.51 22.19
CA LYS A 29 -8.87 -19.12 21.10
C LYS A 29 -8.26 -19.75 19.85
N SER A 30 -8.98 -20.62 19.15
CA SER A 30 -8.47 -21.22 17.92
C SER A 30 -7.96 -20.06 17.06
N ALA A 31 -6.64 -19.99 16.89
CA ALA A 31 -6.06 -18.96 16.05
C ALA A 31 -6.71 -19.19 14.69
N ARG A 32 -7.42 -18.17 14.14
CA ARG A 32 -7.96 -18.27 12.80
C ARG A 32 -6.83 -18.79 11.91
N VAL A 33 -7.06 -19.95 11.30
CA VAL A 33 -6.14 -20.47 10.31
C VAL A 33 -6.13 -19.43 9.20
N SER A 34 -4.96 -18.85 8.95
CA SER A 34 -4.79 -17.89 7.87
C SER A 34 -4.76 -18.65 6.55
N ASP A 35 -5.25 -18.05 5.48
CA ASP A 35 -5.09 -18.59 4.12
C ASP A 35 -3.73 -18.21 3.50
N SER A 36 -2.98 -17.28 4.12
CA SER A 36 -1.68 -16.85 3.65
C SER A 36 -0.69 -18.00 3.59
N PHE A 37 -0.24 -18.32 2.38
CA PHE A 37 0.77 -19.37 2.16
C PHE A 37 2.03 -19.12 3.00
N VAL A 38 2.56 -17.90 2.96
CA VAL A 38 3.81 -17.53 3.66
C VAL A 38 3.65 -17.66 5.17
N LEU A 39 2.55 -17.17 5.75
CA LEU A 39 2.35 -17.27 7.20
C LEU A 39 2.26 -18.73 7.67
N ASN A 40 1.62 -19.59 6.89
CA ASN A 40 1.53 -21.01 7.22
C ASN A 40 2.85 -21.74 7.01
N LEU A 41 3.64 -21.36 6.01
CA LEU A 41 4.98 -21.90 5.80
C LEU A 41 5.87 -21.67 7.03
N TYR A 42 5.83 -20.48 7.65
CA TYR A 42 6.53 -20.19 8.91
C TYR A 42 6.06 -21.05 10.09
N ARG A 43 4.84 -21.59 10.02
CA ARG A 43 4.25 -22.48 11.03
C ARG A 43 4.47 -23.96 10.71
N GLY A 44 5.22 -24.29 9.66
CA GLY A 44 5.42 -25.66 9.18
C GLY A 44 4.19 -26.27 8.51
N ASN A 45 3.20 -25.44 8.14
CA ASN A 45 1.97 -25.89 7.49
C ASN A 45 1.99 -25.52 6.01
N PHE A 46 1.65 -26.48 5.15
CA PHE A 46 1.53 -26.23 3.71
C PHE A 46 0.07 -25.90 3.35
N HIS A 47 -0.25 -24.61 3.25
CA HIS A 47 -1.59 -24.11 2.88
C HIS A 47 -1.53 -23.39 1.52
N PRO A 48 -1.73 -24.10 0.40
CA PRO A 48 -1.48 -23.57 -0.95
C PRO A 48 -2.66 -22.81 -1.57
N ASN A 49 -3.76 -22.57 -0.84
CA ASN A 49 -5.04 -22.14 -1.40
C ASN A 49 -4.98 -20.83 -2.21
N GLU A 50 -4.12 -19.89 -1.81
CA GLU A 50 -3.92 -18.61 -2.53
C GLU A 50 -2.94 -18.72 -3.72
N LEU A 51 -2.29 -19.89 -3.91
CA LEU A 51 -1.28 -20.12 -4.95
C LEU A 51 -1.72 -21.13 -6.01
N PHE A 52 -2.46 -22.18 -5.63
CA PHE A 52 -2.79 -23.31 -6.49
C PHE A 52 -4.31 -23.58 -6.55
N PRO A 53 -4.88 -23.73 -7.76
CA PRO A 53 -4.27 -23.46 -9.06
C PRO A 53 -3.90 -21.97 -9.21
N TYR A 54 -3.03 -21.65 -10.18
CA TYR A 54 -2.65 -20.27 -10.42
C TYR A 54 -3.91 -19.40 -10.65
N PRO A 55 -4.05 -18.27 -9.96
CA PRO A 55 -5.31 -17.54 -9.93
C PRO A 55 -5.65 -16.95 -11.31
N ASN A 56 -6.86 -17.22 -11.78
CA ASN A 56 -7.47 -16.57 -12.93
C ASN A 56 -8.69 -15.76 -12.44
N VAL A 57 -8.48 -14.47 -12.22
CA VAL A 57 -9.41 -13.62 -11.46
C VAL A 57 -10.32 -12.75 -12.31
N LEU A 58 -10.04 -12.64 -13.62
CA LEU A 58 -10.82 -11.78 -14.51
C LEU A 58 -11.99 -12.56 -15.11
N ASN A 59 -13.19 -11.97 -15.05
CA ASN A 59 -14.31 -12.42 -15.86
C ASN A 59 -14.14 -11.98 -17.34
N GLU A 60 -14.99 -12.44 -18.24
CA GLU A 60 -14.85 -12.14 -19.68
C GLU A 60 -14.98 -10.64 -19.99
N GLU A 61 -15.92 -9.94 -19.36
CA GLU A 61 -16.09 -8.49 -19.52
C GLU A 61 -14.82 -7.73 -19.09
N GLN A 62 -14.21 -8.10 -17.98
CA GLN A 62 -12.97 -7.50 -17.49
C GLN A 62 -11.78 -7.78 -18.43
N LYS A 63 -11.73 -8.98 -19.04
CA LYS A 63 -10.71 -9.33 -20.04
C LYS A 63 -10.89 -8.52 -21.33
N GLU A 64 -12.12 -8.34 -21.79
CA GLU A 64 -12.43 -7.53 -22.95
C GLU A 64 -12.09 -6.06 -22.70
N ASN A 65 -12.51 -5.51 -21.56
CA ASN A 65 -12.21 -4.15 -21.15
C ASN A 65 -10.70 -3.87 -21.16
N ILE A 66 -9.88 -4.70 -20.48
CA ILE A 66 -8.43 -4.47 -20.46
C ILE A 66 -7.80 -4.63 -21.85
N LYS A 67 -8.26 -5.56 -22.69
CA LYS A 67 -7.77 -5.72 -24.06
C LYS A 67 -7.96 -4.45 -24.89
N MET A 68 -9.09 -3.76 -24.72
CA MET A 68 -9.37 -2.50 -25.42
C MET A 68 -8.43 -1.36 -25.03
N LEU A 69 -7.85 -1.41 -23.82
CA LEU A 69 -6.92 -0.39 -23.32
C LEU A 69 -5.46 -0.66 -23.69
N ILE A 70 -5.09 -1.94 -23.91
CA ILE A 70 -3.70 -2.34 -24.18
C ILE A 70 -3.16 -1.67 -25.45
N ASP A 71 -3.83 -1.83 -26.60
CA ASP A 71 -3.30 -1.34 -27.87
C ASP A 71 -3.18 0.19 -27.95
N PRO A 72 -4.17 0.99 -27.48
CA PRO A 72 -4.03 2.45 -27.47
C PRO A 72 -2.90 2.96 -26.57
N ILE A 73 -2.72 2.36 -25.39
CA ILE A 73 -1.64 2.75 -24.47
C ILE A 73 -0.29 2.36 -25.07
N TRP A 74 -0.17 1.15 -25.61
CA TRP A 74 1.05 0.69 -26.26
C TRP A 74 1.47 1.63 -27.39
N LYS A 75 0.56 1.92 -28.32
CA LYS A 75 0.82 2.85 -29.44
C LYS A 75 1.17 4.25 -28.96
N PHE A 76 0.55 4.73 -27.89
CA PHE A 76 0.90 6.02 -27.33
C PHE A 76 2.36 6.07 -26.88
N PHE A 77 2.85 5.03 -26.20
CA PHE A 77 4.25 5.01 -25.80
C PHE A 77 5.21 4.76 -26.97
N GLU A 78 4.82 4.04 -28.03
CA GLU A 78 5.65 3.85 -29.23
C GLU A 78 5.72 5.10 -30.12
N GLU A 79 4.62 5.84 -30.25
CA GLU A 79 4.48 6.91 -31.25
C GLU A 79 4.59 8.32 -30.65
N LYS A 80 4.29 8.49 -29.36
CA LYS A 80 4.18 9.81 -28.70
C LYS A 80 5.15 10.02 -27.56
N ASN A 81 5.48 8.99 -26.78
CA ASN A 81 6.46 9.11 -25.71
C ASN A 81 7.88 8.86 -26.23
N ASP A 82 8.84 9.67 -25.77
CA ASP A 82 10.26 9.45 -26.02
C ASP A 82 11.00 9.47 -24.68
N SER A 83 11.33 8.28 -24.17
CA SER A 83 11.95 8.12 -22.86
C SER A 83 13.36 8.70 -22.79
N VAL A 84 14.11 8.70 -23.90
CA VAL A 84 15.45 9.30 -23.96
C VAL A 84 15.33 10.82 -23.88
N LYS A 85 14.36 11.41 -24.58
CA LYS A 85 14.08 12.84 -24.48
C LYS A 85 13.59 13.23 -23.07
N ASN A 86 12.77 12.40 -22.44
CA ASN A 86 12.30 12.64 -21.07
C ASN A 86 13.47 12.68 -20.08
N ASP A 87 14.40 11.72 -20.20
CA ASP A 87 15.60 11.61 -19.36
C ASP A 87 16.54 12.81 -19.55
N ILE A 88 16.91 13.13 -20.80
CA ILE A 88 17.81 14.25 -21.12
C ILE A 88 17.26 15.59 -20.62
N ASN A 89 15.94 15.79 -20.69
CA ASN A 89 15.29 17.02 -20.25
C ASN A 89 14.89 17.00 -18.76
N GLU A 90 15.15 15.91 -18.05
CA GLU A 90 14.78 15.69 -16.65
C GLU A 90 13.28 15.94 -16.37
N LYS A 91 12.43 15.76 -17.38
CA LYS A 91 11.01 16.12 -17.33
C LYS A 91 10.20 15.37 -18.38
N ILE A 92 9.00 14.93 -17.98
CA ILE A 92 7.97 14.43 -18.90
C ILE A 92 7.32 15.63 -19.61
N PRO A 93 7.34 15.69 -20.95
CA PRO A 93 6.72 16.76 -21.73
C PRO A 93 5.23 16.92 -21.43
N GLU A 94 4.74 18.15 -21.52
CA GLU A 94 3.32 18.45 -21.30
C GLU A 94 2.41 17.73 -22.31
N GLU A 95 2.86 17.56 -23.56
CA GLU A 95 2.16 16.78 -24.58
C GLU A 95 1.95 15.32 -24.12
N THR A 96 2.99 14.68 -23.59
CA THR A 96 2.90 13.32 -23.04
C THR A 96 1.94 13.27 -21.85
N MET A 97 2.05 14.24 -20.93
CA MET A 97 1.17 14.31 -19.77
C MET A 97 -0.30 14.48 -20.19
N ASN A 98 -0.59 15.35 -21.16
CA ASN A 98 -1.94 15.60 -21.65
C ASN A 98 -2.50 14.38 -22.38
N GLY A 99 -1.71 13.71 -23.22
CA GLY A 99 -2.13 12.47 -23.86
C GLY A 99 -2.47 11.37 -22.85
N LEU A 100 -1.70 11.25 -21.77
CA LEU A 100 -2.02 10.33 -20.67
C LEU A 100 -3.30 10.71 -19.92
N LYS A 101 -3.60 12.01 -19.77
CA LYS A 101 -4.87 12.48 -19.19
C LYS A 101 -6.06 12.11 -20.08
N GLU A 102 -5.95 12.34 -21.39
CA GLU A 102 -6.98 11.98 -22.37
C GLU A 102 -7.28 10.48 -22.40
N GLN A 103 -6.28 9.64 -22.14
CA GLN A 103 -6.45 8.19 -22.02
C GLN A 103 -6.95 7.72 -20.65
N GLY A 104 -7.14 8.62 -19.68
CA GLY A 104 -7.57 8.28 -18.32
C GLY A 104 -6.50 7.59 -17.46
N ALA A 105 -5.22 7.71 -17.82
CA ALA A 105 -4.12 6.99 -17.18
C ALA A 105 -3.87 7.38 -15.71
N PHE A 106 -4.38 8.54 -15.28
CA PHE A 106 -4.24 9.04 -13.89
C PHE A 106 -5.29 8.46 -12.94
N GLY A 107 -6.39 7.90 -13.47
CA GLY A 107 -7.53 7.41 -12.69
C GLY A 107 -7.85 5.93 -12.89
N ILE A 108 -6.88 5.09 -13.23
CA ILE A 108 -7.18 3.74 -13.72
C ILE A 108 -7.88 2.85 -12.69
N GLN A 109 -7.60 3.03 -11.39
CA GLN A 109 -8.27 2.31 -10.29
C GLN A 109 -9.37 3.12 -9.60
N VAL A 110 -9.62 4.36 -10.01
CA VAL A 110 -10.70 5.17 -9.43
C VAL A 110 -12.03 4.62 -9.95
N PRO A 111 -13.04 4.40 -9.07
CA PRO A 111 -14.35 3.92 -9.50
C PRO A 111 -15.01 4.84 -10.54
N VAL A 112 -15.83 4.27 -11.41
CA VAL A 112 -16.45 4.98 -12.54
C VAL A 112 -17.37 6.11 -12.05
N GLU A 113 -18.06 5.92 -10.92
CA GLU A 113 -18.91 6.93 -10.30
C GLU A 113 -18.15 8.19 -9.83
N TYR A 114 -16.82 8.12 -9.70
CA TYR A 114 -15.96 9.27 -9.46
C TYR A 114 -15.12 9.64 -10.68
N GLY A 115 -15.47 9.16 -11.88
CA GLY A 115 -14.83 9.56 -13.14
C GLY A 115 -13.54 8.82 -13.49
N GLY A 116 -13.25 7.68 -12.86
CA GLY A 116 -12.12 6.81 -13.24
C GLY A 116 -12.51 5.65 -14.15
N LEU A 117 -11.56 4.73 -14.38
CA LEU A 117 -11.76 3.54 -15.24
C LEU A 117 -12.25 2.30 -14.48
N GLY A 118 -12.23 2.32 -13.14
CA GLY A 118 -12.72 1.21 -12.31
C GLY A 118 -11.94 -0.09 -12.45
N LEU A 119 -10.67 -0.06 -12.87
CA LEU A 119 -9.88 -1.27 -13.07
C LEU A 119 -9.50 -1.94 -11.75
N ASN A 120 -9.59 -3.26 -11.73
CA ASN A 120 -9.09 -4.05 -10.60
C ASN A 120 -7.55 -4.14 -10.61
N ASN A 121 -6.96 -4.72 -9.55
CA ASN A 121 -5.50 -4.80 -9.41
C ASN A 121 -4.81 -5.57 -10.55
N THR A 122 -5.41 -6.64 -11.08
CA THR A 122 -4.83 -7.42 -12.19
C THR A 122 -4.87 -6.64 -13.51
N GLN A 123 -5.97 -5.96 -13.80
CA GLN A 123 -6.07 -5.09 -14.98
C GLN A 123 -5.09 -3.91 -14.88
N ALA A 124 -5.00 -3.27 -13.70
CA ALA A 124 -4.06 -2.19 -13.47
C ALA A 124 -2.60 -2.64 -13.60
N ALA A 125 -2.25 -3.82 -13.06
CA ALA A 125 -0.93 -4.41 -13.22
C ALA A 125 -0.57 -4.57 -14.70
N ARG A 126 -1.51 -5.05 -15.52
CA ARG A 126 -1.27 -5.21 -16.97
C ARG A 126 -0.93 -3.89 -17.68
N LEU A 127 -1.58 -2.79 -17.29
CA LEU A 127 -1.24 -1.47 -17.84
C LEU A 127 0.11 -0.96 -17.33
N TYR A 128 0.40 -1.14 -16.04
CA TYR A 128 1.69 -0.78 -15.47
C TYR A 128 2.86 -1.52 -16.12
N GLU A 129 2.69 -2.79 -16.48
CA GLU A 129 3.71 -3.55 -17.21
C GLU A 129 4.06 -2.88 -18.55
N ILE A 130 3.05 -2.37 -19.27
CA ILE A 130 3.25 -1.67 -20.56
C ILE A 130 4.01 -0.38 -20.33
N VAL A 131 3.50 0.51 -19.47
CA VAL A 131 4.14 1.81 -19.17
C VAL A 131 5.59 1.62 -18.73
N THR A 132 5.81 0.71 -17.78
CA THR A 132 7.13 0.41 -17.18
C THR A 132 8.10 -0.15 -18.21
N SER A 133 7.62 -0.93 -19.18
CA SER A 133 8.48 -1.48 -20.24
C SER A 133 8.99 -0.42 -21.23
N HIS A 134 8.32 0.73 -21.32
CA HIS A 134 8.69 1.81 -22.25
C HIS A 134 9.39 2.97 -21.53
N ASP A 135 8.89 3.38 -20.37
CA ASP A 135 9.43 4.52 -19.61
C ASP A 135 9.15 4.41 -18.10
N LEU A 136 10.20 4.15 -17.34
CA LEU A 136 10.14 4.06 -15.87
C LEU A 136 9.85 5.40 -15.20
N ALA A 137 10.29 6.53 -15.75
CA ALA A 137 10.05 7.85 -15.17
C ALA A 137 8.56 8.20 -15.24
N VAL A 138 7.92 7.90 -16.37
CA VAL A 138 6.46 8.02 -16.52
C VAL A 138 5.73 7.08 -15.59
N SER A 139 6.18 5.81 -15.49
CA SER A 139 5.61 4.83 -14.56
C SER A 139 5.67 5.31 -13.11
N ILE A 140 6.79 5.90 -12.68
CA ILE A 140 6.95 6.47 -11.34
C ILE A 140 6.05 7.69 -11.13
N CYS A 141 5.91 8.58 -12.13
CA CYS A 141 5.00 9.73 -12.04
C CYS A 141 3.55 9.28 -11.79
N LEU A 142 3.06 8.33 -12.61
CA LEU A 142 1.73 7.75 -12.49
C LEU A 142 1.56 6.96 -11.18
N GLY A 143 2.55 6.14 -10.82
CA GLY A 143 2.53 5.35 -9.59
C GLY A 143 2.54 6.20 -8.32
N ALA A 144 3.41 7.22 -8.26
CA ALA A 144 3.44 8.18 -7.15
C ALA A 144 2.10 8.90 -7.01
N HIS A 145 1.42 9.22 -8.12
CA HIS A 145 0.11 9.83 -8.14
C HIS A 145 -0.99 8.89 -7.59
N GLN A 146 -1.18 7.70 -8.18
CA GLN A 146 -2.35 6.85 -7.85
C GLN A 146 -2.07 5.62 -6.99
N SER A 147 -0.89 5.02 -7.10
CA SER A 147 -0.57 3.81 -6.32
C SER A 147 -0.38 4.16 -4.84
N ILE A 148 0.13 5.35 -4.55
CA ILE A 148 0.35 5.85 -3.18
C ILE A 148 -0.23 7.25 -2.92
N GLY A 149 -0.13 8.20 -3.86
CA GLY A 149 -0.41 9.62 -3.64
C GLY A 149 -1.82 9.90 -3.15
N PHE A 150 -2.83 9.52 -3.92
CA PHE A 150 -4.23 9.61 -3.48
C PHE A 150 -4.80 8.29 -2.95
N LYS A 151 -4.02 7.19 -2.95
CA LYS A 151 -4.52 5.85 -2.59
C LYS A 151 -5.19 5.80 -1.21
N GLY A 152 -4.72 6.61 -0.26
CA GLY A 152 -5.35 6.74 1.05
C GLY A 152 -6.80 7.23 1.00
N ILE A 153 -7.13 8.13 0.06
CA ILE A 153 -8.51 8.61 -0.15
C ILE A 153 -9.39 7.49 -0.70
N LEU A 154 -8.86 6.69 -1.64
CA LEU A 154 -9.61 5.56 -2.21
C LEU A 154 -9.92 4.50 -1.14
N LEU A 155 -8.93 4.15 -0.30
CA LEU A 155 -9.05 3.08 0.69
C LEU A 155 -9.77 3.51 1.98
N PHE A 156 -9.53 4.74 2.44
CA PHE A 156 -9.94 5.17 3.79
C PHE A 156 -10.71 6.49 3.79
N GLY A 157 -10.87 7.14 2.64
CA GLY A 157 -11.59 8.39 2.54
C GLY A 157 -13.06 8.24 2.87
N THR A 158 -13.63 9.24 3.54
CA THR A 158 -15.08 9.38 3.66
C THR A 158 -15.71 9.65 2.30
N GLU A 159 -17.00 9.39 2.15
CA GLU A 159 -17.71 9.70 0.90
C GLU A 159 -17.57 11.17 0.48
N ALA A 160 -17.59 12.10 1.44
CA ALA A 160 -17.35 13.51 1.17
C ALA A 160 -15.93 13.78 0.63
N GLN A 161 -14.91 13.10 1.15
CA GLN A 161 -13.54 13.23 0.64
C GLN A 161 -13.40 12.61 -0.76
N LYS A 162 -14.00 11.43 -0.98
CA LYS A 162 -13.97 10.76 -2.29
C LYS A 162 -14.63 11.63 -3.36
N GLN A 163 -15.85 12.10 -3.13
CA GLN A 163 -16.58 12.98 -4.05
C GLN A 163 -15.82 14.27 -4.35
N LYS A 164 -15.12 14.83 -3.36
CA LYS A 164 -14.36 16.07 -3.52
C LYS A 164 -13.07 15.89 -4.34
N TYR A 165 -12.33 14.80 -4.13
CA TYR A 165 -10.96 14.68 -4.64
C TYR A 165 -10.81 13.68 -5.79
N LEU A 166 -11.52 12.55 -5.76
CA LEU A 166 -11.32 11.48 -6.75
C LEU A 166 -11.57 11.93 -8.20
N PRO A 167 -12.62 12.72 -8.52
CA PRO A 167 -12.83 13.19 -9.89
C PRO A 167 -11.67 14.02 -10.45
N LYS A 168 -11.03 14.84 -9.60
CA LYS A 168 -9.93 15.72 -10.02
C LYS A 168 -8.61 15.00 -10.21
N VAL A 169 -8.32 14.02 -9.35
CA VAL A 169 -7.10 13.21 -9.51
C VAL A 169 -7.28 12.22 -10.66
N ALA A 170 -8.46 11.65 -10.85
CA ALA A 170 -8.74 10.72 -11.95
C ALA A 170 -8.56 11.35 -13.34
N SER A 171 -8.98 12.61 -13.50
CA SER A 171 -8.78 13.36 -14.75
C SER A 171 -7.36 13.88 -14.94
N GLY A 172 -6.53 13.86 -13.88
CA GLY A 172 -5.24 14.54 -13.86
C GLY A 172 -5.33 16.07 -13.84
N GLU A 173 -6.48 16.65 -13.47
CA GLU A 173 -6.59 18.08 -13.11
C GLU A 173 -5.67 18.36 -11.92
N TYR A 174 -5.73 17.50 -10.90
CA TYR A 174 -4.86 17.55 -9.73
C TYR A 174 -3.90 16.37 -9.73
N MET A 175 -2.61 16.68 -9.65
CA MET A 175 -1.58 15.72 -9.37
C MET A 175 -1.49 15.45 -7.87
N ALA A 176 -1.22 14.20 -7.52
CA ALA A 176 -1.14 13.74 -6.14
C ALA A 176 0.30 13.32 -5.80
N ALA A 177 0.66 13.50 -4.54
CA ALA A 177 1.95 13.09 -3.98
C ALA A 177 1.78 12.45 -2.60
N PHE A 178 2.72 11.56 -2.28
CA PHE A 178 2.76 10.84 -1.00
C PHE A 178 3.92 11.36 -0.15
N ALA A 179 3.61 12.00 0.97
CA ALA A 179 4.54 12.79 1.75
C ALA A 179 4.82 12.16 3.13
N LEU A 180 5.69 11.15 3.14
CA LEU A 180 6.12 10.43 4.33
C LEU A 180 7.55 10.77 4.75
N THR A 181 8.51 10.50 3.86
CA THR A 181 9.96 10.61 4.10
C THR A 181 10.38 12.02 4.52
N GLU A 182 11.29 12.08 5.49
CA GLU A 182 11.88 13.31 6.03
C GLU A 182 13.41 13.26 5.93
N PRO A 183 14.12 14.40 6.00
CA PRO A 183 15.58 14.43 5.95
C PRO A 183 16.28 13.50 6.95
N THR A 184 15.64 13.22 8.07
CA THR A 184 16.16 12.37 9.15
C THR A 184 15.50 11.00 9.23
N THR A 185 14.47 10.72 8.42
CA THR A 185 13.61 9.55 8.57
C THR A 185 13.18 8.97 7.22
N GLY A 186 13.67 7.76 6.92
CA GLY A 186 13.27 6.96 5.74
C GLY A 186 12.61 5.65 6.17
N SER A 187 13.41 4.59 6.31
CA SER A 187 12.91 3.24 6.68
C SER A 187 12.18 3.21 8.03
N ASP A 188 12.58 4.03 9.00
CA ASP A 188 11.94 4.14 10.31
C ASP A 188 10.76 5.12 10.29
N ALA A 189 9.75 4.83 9.47
CA ALA A 189 8.61 5.73 9.25
C ALA A 189 7.86 6.16 10.52
N ALA A 190 7.97 5.42 11.63
CA ALA A 190 7.35 5.78 12.90
C ALA A 190 8.01 6.99 13.58
N SER A 191 9.27 7.29 13.23
CA SER A 191 10.08 8.32 13.88
C SER A 191 9.98 9.72 13.28
N ILE A 192 9.07 9.93 12.31
CA ILE A 192 8.81 11.22 11.66
C ILE A 192 8.60 12.36 12.66
N LYS A 193 9.00 13.57 12.27
CA LYS A 193 9.00 14.79 13.10
C LYS A 193 8.00 15.84 12.63
N THR A 194 7.44 15.74 11.42
CA THR A 194 6.32 16.59 11.01
C THR A 194 5.19 16.46 12.03
N LYS A 195 4.68 17.61 12.51
CA LYS A 195 3.60 17.68 13.51
C LYS A 195 2.34 18.30 12.93
N ALA A 196 1.19 17.80 13.38
CA ALA A 196 -0.12 18.37 13.15
C ALA A 196 -0.72 18.75 14.51
N GLU A 197 -0.66 20.04 14.86
CA GLU A 197 -1.18 20.55 16.13
C GLU A 197 -2.62 21.04 15.95
N LEU A 198 -3.56 20.54 16.77
CA LEU A 198 -4.96 20.95 16.69
C LEU A 198 -5.11 22.42 17.10
N SER A 199 -5.85 23.20 16.32
CA SER A 199 -6.13 24.60 16.60
C SER A 199 -6.84 24.78 17.94
N ALA A 200 -6.70 25.95 18.56
CA ALA A 200 -7.35 26.25 19.84
C ALA A 200 -8.88 26.11 19.80
N ASP A 201 -9.50 26.30 18.63
CA ASP A 201 -10.94 26.13 18.42
C ASP A 201 -11.35 24.74 17.92
N GLY A 202 -10.39 23.82 17.75
CA GLY A 202 -10.62 22.42 17.38
C GLY A 202 -11.07 22.19 15.93
N LYS A 203 -10.99 23.19 15.05
CA LYS A 203 -11.55 23.11 13.68
C LYS A 203 -10.56 22.71 12.60
N TYR A 204 -9.26 22.90 12.84
CA TYR A 204 -8.22 22.58 11.87
C TYR A 204 -6.92 22.18 12.57
N TYR A 205 -5.99 21.62 11.80
CA TYR A 205 -4.65 21.33 12.26
C TYR A 205 -3.67 22.33 11.66
N VAL A 206 -2.70 22.79 12.45
CA VAL A 206 -1.53 23.51 11.99
C VAL A 206 -0.43 22.48 11.72
N LEU A 207 -0.07 22.31 10.45
CA LEU A 207 0.91 21.34 10.00
C LEU A 207 2.29 22.00 9.86
N ASN A 208 3.29 21.50 10.59
CA ASN A 208 4.66 22.02 10.55
C ASN A 208 5.69 20.89 10.37
N GLY A 209 6.61 21.06 9.43
CA GLY A 209 7.72 20.14 9.19
C GLY A 209 8.27 20.26 7.78
N SER A 210 9.14 19.33 7.39
CA SER A 210 9.68 19.24 6.04
C SER A 210 9.70 17.79 5.58
N LYS A 211 9.45 17.58 4.28
CA LYS A 211 9.48 16.27 3.63
C LYS A 211 10.55 16.29 2.54
N ILE A 212 11.13 15.14 2.22
CA ILE A 212 12.23 15.03 1.24
C ILE A 212 11.99 13.89 0.26
N TRP A 213 12.47 14.06 -0.97
CA TRP A 213 12.34 13.07 -2.07
C TRP A 213 10.90 12.67 -2.36
N ILE A 214 10.00 13.65 -2.35
CA ILE A 214 8.59 13.43 -2.65
C ILE A 214 8.42 13.47 -4.17
N SER A 215 8.25 12.31 -4.79
CA SER A 215 7.84 12.20 -6.20
C SER A 215 6.57 13.03 -6.43
N ASN A 216 6.53 13.76 -7.55
CA ASN A 216 5.51 14.76 -7.91
C ASN A 216 5.44 15.98 -6.97
N GLY A 217 6.26 16.07 -5.92
CA GLY A 217 6.14 17.11 -4.90
C GLY A 217 6.31 18.54 -5.41
N GLY A 218 6.99 18.74 -6.55
CA GLY A 218 7.16 20.05 -7.17
C GLY A 218 5.95 20.57 -7.94
N PHE A 219 4.95 19.73 -8.22
CA PHE A 219 3.78 20.11 -9.05
C PHE A 219 2.45 19.48 -8.60
N ALA A 220 2.41 18.78 -7.47
CA ALA A 220 1.17 18.20 -6.95
C ALA A 220 0.28 19.24 -6.27
N GLU A 221 -1.03 19.14 -6.48
CA GLU A 221 -2.06 19.92 -5.79
C GLU A 221 -2.63 19.18 -4.57
N VAL A 222 -2.48 17.85 -4.51
CA VAL A 222 -2.97 17.01 -3.41
C VAL A 222 -1.83 16.24 -2.77
N PHE A 223 -1.68 16.33 -1.46
CA PHE A 223 -0.67 15.60 -0.71
C PHE A 223 -1.33 14.71 0.36
N THR A 224 -0.99 13.42 0.36
CA THR A 224 -1.21 12.57 1.54
C THR A 224 -0.02 12.75 2.46
N VAL A 225 -0.18 13.52 3.55
CA VAL A 225 0.91 13.85 4.49
C VAL A 225 0.79 13.04 5.77
N PHE A 226 1.91 12.46 6.20
CA PHE A 226 2.02 11.79 7.49
C PHE A 226 2.64 12.73 8.52
N ALA A 227 1.98 12.86 9.67
CA ALA A 227 2.36 13.74 10.76
C ALA A 227 2.03 13.13 12.12
N GLN A 228 2.76 13.53 13.15
CA GLN A 228 2.43 13.22 14.55
C GLN A 228 1.38 14.21 15.07
N VAL A 229 0.37 13.70 15.78
CA VAL A 229 -0.68 14.47 16.47
C VAL A 229 -0.37 14.54 17.95
#